data_AF-A0A6V7YC96-F1
#
_entry.id   AF-A0A6V7YC96-F1
#
_cell.length_a   1.000
_cell.length_b   1.000
_cell.length_c   1.000
_cell.angle_alpha   90.00
_cell.angle_beta   90.00
_cell.angle_gamma   90.00
#
_symmetry.space_group_name_H-M   'P 1'
#
loop_
_entity.id
_entity.type
_entity.pdbx_description
1 polymer ?
#
loop_
_entity_poly.entity_id
_entity_poly.type
_entity_poly.pdbx_seq_one_letter_code
_entity_poly.pdbx_strand_id
1 'polypeptide(L)'
;MENFQLITQITESACKVIPKEIRGCYKCLKGVQVDFTCTTDLGNALAYISCADGINFISRCSENGTAGTAAFTYDRSRIDTSCTVKCPGGESNFHLKGELIFIPLSWKERENIQSMSSQKSAAWTLGNLNPFYLLSSLPIIFSALTFIIILTLLIIFYIFVRLKLKFFRKIATSIVPIFILIFLARGKGLYAH
;
A
#
# COMPACT_ATOMS: atom_id res chain seq x y z
N MET A 1 -45.95 -31.88 -26.89
CA MET A 1 -45.29 -30.65 -26.39
C MET A 1 -46.14 -30.17 -25.23
N GLU A 2 -45.66 -30.33 -24.00
CA GLU A 2 -46.44 -29.97 -22.81
C GLU A 2 -46.46 -28.45 -22.63
N ASN A 3 -47.66 -27.88 -22.52
CA ASN A 3 -47.90 -26.48 -22.20
C ASN A 3 -47.64 -26.27 -20.69
N PHE A 4 -46.43 -25.83 -20.33
CA PHE A 4 -46.19 -25.30 -19.00
C PHE A 4 -46.68 -23.85 -18.93
N GLN A 5 -47.70 -23.60 -18.12
CA GLN A 5 -48.09 -22.24 -17.73
C GLN A 5 -47.40 -21.89 -16.42
N LEU A 6 -46.60 -20.82 -16.46
CA LEU A 6 -45.83 -20.35 -15.31
C LEU A 6 -46.67 -19.31 -14.57
N ILE A 7 -47.38 -19.75 -13.52
CA ILE A 7 -48.13 -18.86 -12.63
C ILE A 7 -47.17 -18.38 -11.53
N THR A 8 -46.84 -17.09 -11.54
CA THR A 8 -46.03 -16.47 -10.48
C THR A 8 -46.93 -15.68 -9.55
N GLN A 9 -46.92 -16.01 -8.26
CA GLN A 9 -47.55 -15.21 -7.22
C GLN A 9 -46.46 -14.39 -6.54
N ILE A 10 -46.46 -13.07 -6.78
CA ILE A 10 -45.55 -12.14 -6.12
C ILE A 10 -46.29 -11.62 -4.89
N THR A 11 -45.85 -12.07 -3.72
CA THR A 11 -46.30 -11.50 -2.45
C THR A 11 -45.48 -10.25 -2.18
N GLU A 12 -46.13 -9.09 -2.12
CA GLU A 12 -45.50 -7.85 -1.69
C GLU A 12 -45.15 -7.98 -0.20
N SER A 13 -43.89 -8.30 0.09
CA SER A 13 -43.38 -8.47 1.44
C SER A 13 -42.15 -7.60 1.70
N ALA A 14 -42.16 -6.88 2.81
CA ALA A 14 -41.06 -6.07 3.30
C ALA A 14 -40.11 -6.91 4.16
N CYS A 15 -38.80 -6.79 3.92
CA CYS A 15 -37.79 -7.52 4.65
C CYS A 15 -37.04 -6.63 5.64
N LYS A 16 -36.60 -7.25 6.73
CA LYS A 16 -35.75 -6.63 7.75
C LYS A 16 -34.57 -7.54 8.05
N VAL A 17 -33.37 -6.97 8.04
CA VAL A 17 -32.14 -7.68 8.38
C VAL A 17 -31.60 -7.14 9.70
N ILE A 18 -31.26 -8.04 10.61
CA ILE A 18 -30.67 -7.72 11.90
C ILE A 18 -29.30 -8.39 11.95
N PRO A 19 -28.19 -7.63 11.89
CA PRO A 19 -26.86 -8.19 12.08
C PRO A 19 -26.70 -8.70 13.52
N LYS A 20 -26.15 -9.89 13.67
CA LYS A 20 -25.89 -10.52 14.97
C LYS A 20 -24.42 -10.39 15.33
N GLU A 21 -23.55 -10.83 14.44
CA GLU A 21 -22.13 -10.88 14.73
C GLU A 21 -21.28 -10.70 13.48
N ILE A 22 -20.13 -10.04 13.64
CA ILE A 22 -19.16 -9.80 12.58
C ILE A 22 -17.82 -10.32 13.06
N ARG A 23 -17.22 -11.24 12.30
CA ARG A 23 -15.92 -11.84 12.61
C ARG A 23 -15.08 -11.93 11.34
N GLY A 24 -13.77 -11.97 11.51
CA GLY A 24 -12.84 -12.19 10.41
C GLY A 24 -11.74 -11.13 10.35
N CYS A 25 -11.11 -11.01 9.20
CA CYS A 25 -9.96 -10.16 9.01
C CYS A 25 -10.11 -9.25 7.79
N TYR A 26 -9.42 -8.12 7.85
CA TYR A 26 -9.30 -7.21 6.71
C TYR A 26 -8.01 -7.51 5.92
N LYS A 27 -8.04 -7.29 4.60
CA LYS A 27 -6.92 -7.56 3.67
C LYS A 27 -6.38 -9.00 3.75
N CYS A 28 -7.26 -9.98 3.92
CA CYS A 28 -6.90 -11.40 4.05
C CYS A 28 -7.76 -12.28 3.14
N LEU A 29 -7.26 -13.48 2.80
CA LEU A 29 -7.97 -14.45 1.98
C LEU A 29 -9.23 -15.01 2.66
N LYS A 30 -9.21 -15.15 4.00
CA LYS A 30 -10.36 -15.63 4.77
C LYS A 30 -11.53 -14.63 4.76
N GLY A 31 -11.24 -13.35 4.57
CA GLY A 31 -12.21 -12.27 4.57
C GLY A 31 -12.97 -12.10 5.90
N VAL A 32 -14.16 -11.54 5.76
CA VAL A 32 -15.11 -11.22 6.81
C VAL A 32 -16.32 -12.13 6.68
N GLN A 33 -16.83 -12.58 7.82
CA GLN A 33 -18.06 -13.33 7.94
C GLN A 33 -19.03 -12.56 8.85
N VAL A 34 -20.26 -12.37 8.37
CA VAL A 34 -21.33 -11.67 9.08
C VAL A 34 -22.48 -12.63 9.27
N ASP A 35 -22.81 -12.91 10.52
CA ASP A 35 -24.01 -13.63 10.91
C ASP A 35 -25.14 -12.64 11.12
N PHE A 36 -26.30 -12.93 10.56
CA PHE A 36 -27.47 -12.07 10.62
C PHE A 36 -28.76 -12.88 10.68
N THR A 37 -29.87 -12.21 10.92
CA THR A 37 -31.20 -12.79 10.81
C THR A 37 -32.04 -11.95 9.88
N CYS A 38 -32.66 -12.60 8.90
CA CYS A 38 -33.57 -11.94 7.99
C CYS A 38 -35.02 -12.37 8.26
N THR A 39 -35.87 -11.39 8.49
CA THR A 39 -37.31 -11.57 8.70
C THR A 39 -38.08 -10.90 7.57
N THR A 40 -39.21 -11.47 7.18
CA THR A 40 -40.18 -10.83 6.28
C THR A 40 -41.51 -10.69 7.01
N ASP A 41 -42.31 -9.70 6.63
CA ASP A 41 -43.68 -9.50 7.13
C ASP A 41 -44.67 -10.58 6.67
N LEU A 42 -44.50 -11.12 5.45
CA LEU A 42 -45.38 -12.13 4.89
C LEU A 42 -44.61 -13.16 4.02
N GLY A 43 -44.85 -14.43 4.29
CA GLY A 43 -44.35 -15.59 3.57
C GLY A 43 -42.85 -15.79 3.66
N ASN A 44 -42.26 -16.20 2.53
CA ASN A 44 -40.82 -16.30 2.35
C ASN A 44 -40.42 -15.38 1.20
N ALA A 45 -39.32 -14.66 1.37
CA ALA A 45 -38.83 -13.70 0.39
C ALA A 45 -37.32 -13.85 0.17
N LEU A 46 -36.87 -13.45 -1.02
CA LEU A 46 -35.46 -13.24 -1.31
C LEU A 46 -35.14 -11.77 -1.16
N ALA A 47 -34.23 -11.46 -0.26
CA ALA A 47 -33.75 -10.11 0.00
C ALA A 47 -32.43 -9.87 -0.73
N TYR A 48 -32.35 -8.77 -1.47
CA TYR A 48 -31.12 -8.25 -2.01
C TYR A 48 -30.56 -7.19 -1.06
N ILE A 49 -29.36 -7.42 -0.54
CA ILE A 49 -28.69 -6.52 0.39
C ILE A 49 -27.55 -5.80 -0.34
N SER A 50 -27.54 -4.47 -0.25
CA SER A 50 -26.52 -3.62 -0.85
C SER A 50 -26.08 -2.54 0.14
N CYS A 51 -24.77 -2.42 0.36
CA CYS A 51 -24.19 -1.42 1.26
C CYS A 51 -23.40 -0.36 0.49
N ALA A 52 -23.28 0.84 1.05
CA ALA A 52 -22.56 1.96 0.43
C ALA A 52 -21.08 1.65 0.13
N ASP A 53 -20.49 0.71 0.87
CA ASP A 53 -19.11 0.23 0.69
C ASP A 53 -18.93 -0.82 -0.40
N GLY A 54 -19.97 -1.10 -1.22
CA GLY A 54 -19.91 -2.08 -2.30
C GLY A 54 -20.08 -3.54 -1.84
N ILE A 55 -20.43 -3.76 -0.57
CA ILE A 55 -20.80 -5.08 -0.05
C ILE A 55 -22.21 -5.40 -0.57
N ASN A 56 -22.35 -6.47 -1.34
CA ASN A 56 -23.63 -6.91 -1.90
C ASN A 56 -23.79 -8.42 -1.71
N PHE A 57 -24.97 -8.87 -1.26
CA PHE A 57 -25.30 -10.28 -1.11
C PHE A 57 -26.81 -10.52 -1.14
N ILE A 58 -27.21 -11.78 -1.29
CA ILE A 58 -28.61 -12.19 -1.31
C ILE A 58 -28.87 -13.11 -0.13
N SER A 59 -30.03 -12.98 0.51
CA SER A 59 -30.45 -13.89 1.57
C SER A 59 -31.91 -14.30 1.46
N ARG A 60 -32.25 -15.44 2.06
CA ARG A 60 -33.64 -15.89 2.27
C ARG A 60 -34.16 -15.35 3.58
N CYS A 61 -35.39 -14.86 3.56
CA CYS A 61 -36.09 -14.30 4.70
C CYS A 61 -37.41 -15.06 4.89
N SER A 62 -37.79 -15.28 6.14
CA SER A 62 -39.04 -15.93 6.52
C SER A 62 -39.72 -15.14 7.64
N GLU A 63 -41.02 -15.33 7.83
CA GLU A 63 -41.78 -14.70 8.92
C GLU A 63 -41.17 -15.02 10.31
N ASN A 64 -40.75 -16.27 10.51
CA ASN A 64 -40.15 -16.73 11.77
C ASN A 64 -38.68 -16.29 11.95
N GLY A 65 -38.10 -15.64 10.93
CA GLY A 65 -36.70 -15.25 10.91
C GLY A 65 -35.78 -16.40 10.48
N THR A 66 -35.00 -16.16 9.43
CA THR A 66 -34.00 -17.10 8.94
C THR A 66 -32.61 -16.60 9.32
N ALA A 67 -31.83 -17.45 9.98
CA ALA A 67 -30.41 -17.18 10.21
C ALA A 67 -29.64 -17.32 8.90
N GLY A 68 -28.79 -16.35 8.61
CA GLY A 68 -27.95 -16.33 7.42
C GLY A 68 -26.54 -15.88 7.75
N THR A 69 -25.61 -16.26 6.89
CA THR A 69 -24.20 -15.90 7.00
C THR A 69 -23.71 -15.37 5.66
N ALA A 70 -23.18 -14.16 5.65
CA ALA A 70 -22.57 -13.54 4.47
C ALA A 70 -21.05 -13.53 4.63
N ALA A 71 -20.33 -13.79 3.53
CA ALA A 71 -18.87 -13.74 3.51
C ALA A 71 -18.40 -12.81 2.39
N PHE A 72 -17.47 -11.91 2.71
CA PHE A 72 -16.91 -10.95 1.75
C PHE A 72 -15.52 -10.47 2.17
N THR A 73 -14.75 -9.95 1.23
CA THR A 73 -13.45 -9.33 1.51
C THR A 73 -13.64 -7.86 1.85
N TYR A 74 -12.83 -7.36 2.79
CA TYR A 74 -12.86 -5.96 3.20
C TYR A 74 -11.45 -5.44 3.48
N ASP A 75 -11.20 -4.17 3.15
CA ASP A 75 -9.84 -3.60 3.17
C ASP A 75 -9.53 -2.74 4.39
N ARG A 76 -10.53 -2.40 5.19
CA ARG A 76 -10.38 -1.52 6.36
C ARG A 76 -10.59 -2.30 7.65
N SER A 77 -9.99 -1.84 8.74
CA SER A 77 -10.14 -2.48 10.05
C SER A 77 -11.54 -2.32 10.64
N ARG A 78 -12.26 -1.25 10.29
CA ARG A 78 -13.59 -0.95 10.82
C ARG A 78 -14.62 -0.95 9.70
N ILE A 79 -15.69 -1.71 9.89
CA ILE A 79 -16.92 -1.65 9.10
C ILE A 79 -17.85 -0.67 9.81
N ASP A 80 -18.31 0.35 9.10
CA ASP A 80 -19.33 1.30 9.56
C ASP A 80 -20.04 1.84 8.32
N THR A 81 -21.09 1.14 7.88
CA THR A 81 -21.75 1.41 6.60
C THR A 81 -23.25 1.23 6.68
N SER A 82 -23.98 2.03 5.90
CA SER A 82 -25.43 1.89 5.74
C SER A 82 -25.72 0.91 4.61
N CYS A 83 -26.67 0.01 4.84
CA CYS A 83 -27.08 -1.01 3.91
C CYS A 83 -28.59 -0.92 3.65
N THR A 84 -28.97 -1.15 2.41
CA THR A 84 -30.35 -1.21 1.95
C THR A 84 -30.70 -2.65 1.61
N VAL A 85 -31.86 -3.09 2.07
CA VAL A 85 -32.44 -4.41 1.81
C VAL A 85 -33.63 -4.20 0.88
N LYS A 86 -33.60 -4.85 -0.28
CA LYS A 86 -34.69 -4.81 -1.26
C LYS A 86 -35.42 -6.13 -1.28
N CYS A 87 -36.73 -6.08 -1.10
CA CYS A 87 -37.65 -7.20 -1.24
C CYS A 87 -38.83 -6.80 -2.13
N PRO A 88 -39.65 -7.76 -2.60
CA PRO A 88 -40.76 -7.46 -3.50
C PRO A 88 -41.73 -6.40 -2.97
N GLY A 89 -41.96 -6.33 -1.66
CA GLY A 89 -42.85 -5.36 -1.02
C GLY A 89 -42.19 -4.06 -0.57
N GLY A 90 -40.91 -3.83 -0.86
CA GLY A 90 -40.26 -2.54 -0.61
C GLY A 90 -38.80 -2.62 -0.19
N GLU A 91 -38.28 -1.46 0.22
CA GLU A 91 -36.90 -1.30 0.67
C GLU A 91 -36.83 -0.91 2.15
N SER A 92 -35.87 -1.47 2.88
CA SER A 92 -35.56 -1.09 4.25
C SER A 92 -34.07 -0.83 4.44
N ASN A 93 -33.69 -0.07 5.45
CA ASN A 93 -32.29 0.27 5.73
C ASN A 93 -31.86 -0.28 7.09
N PHE A 94 -30.59 -0.69 7.18
CA PHE A 94 -29.94 -1.04 8.43
C PHE A 94 -28.47 -0.59 8.42
N HIS A 95 -27.89 -0.46 9.61
CA HIS A 95 -26.46 -0.15 9.76
C HIS A 95 -25.66 -1.40 10.09
N LEU A 96 -24.59 -1.63 9.33
CA LEU A 96 -23.61 -2.67 9.58
C LEU A 96 -22.37 -2.05 10.23
N LYS A 97 -22.05 -2.51 11.45
CA LYS A 97 -20.92 -1.99 12.23
C LYS A 97 -20.13 -3.11 12.90
N GLY A 98 -18.81 -3.08 12.79
CA GLY A 98 -17.93 -4.05 13.42
C GLY A 98 -16.45 -3.72 13.27
N GLU A 99 -15.61 -4.38 14.06
CA GLU A 99 -14.14 -4.26 14.03
C GLU A 99 -13.53 -5.58 13.57
N LEU A 100 -12.49 -5.51 12.74
CA LEU A 100 -11.81 -6.64 12.10
C LEU A 100 -10.35 -6.67 12.49
N ILE A 101 -9.80 -7.88 12.59
CA ILE A 101 -8.39 -8.07 12.93
C ILE A 101 -7.48 -8.04 11.70
N PHE A 102 -6.26 -7.56 11.87
CA PHE A 102 -5.22 -7.70 10.86
C PHE A 102 -4.51 -9.04 11.06
N ILE A 103 -4.37 -9.82 9.99
CA ILE A 103 -3.56 -11.04 10.01
C ILE A 103 -2.33 -10.80 9.14
N PRO A 104 -1.12 -10.67 9.73
CA PRO A 104 0.10 -10.58 8.95
C PRO A 104 0.30 -11.89 8.18
N LEU A 105 0.49 -11.79 6.85
CA LEU A 105 0.81 -12.97 6.04
C LEU A 105 2.13 -13.57 6.53
N SER A 106 2.09 -14.85 6.91
CA SER A 106 3.31 -15.62 7.11
C SER A 106 4.06 -15.73 5.78
N TRP A 107 5.39 -15.80 5.83
CA TRP A 107 6.26 -15.91 4.65
C TRP A 107 5.85 -17.06 3.70
N LYS A 108 5.29 -18.15 4.26
CA LYS A 108 4.81 -19.33 3.52
C LYS A 108 3.52 -19.09 2.72
N GLU A 109 2.66 -18.17 3.15
CA GLU A 109 1.42 -17.80 2.43
C GLU A 109 1.73 -16.87 1.24
N ARG A 110 2.83 -16.12 1.34
CA ARG A 110 3.25 -15.14 0.32
C ARG A 110 3.71 -15.80 -0.98
N GLU A 111 4.29 -17.00 -0.91
CA GLU A 111 4.68 -17.80 -2.08
C GLU A 111 3.46 -18.34 -2.86
N ASN A 112 2.37 -18.66 -2.15
CA ASN A 112 1.17 -19.26 -2.76
C ASN A 112 0.24 -18.21 -3.42
N ILE A 113 0.28 -16.95 -2.97
CA ILE A 113 -0.43 -15.85 -3.62
C ILE A 113 0.28 -15.43 -4.92
N GLN A 114 1.61 -15.49 -4.94
CA GLN A 114 2.41 -15.12 -6.11
C GLN A 114 2.19 -16.08 -7.30
N SER A 115 1.93 -17.36 -7.05
CA SER A 115 1.72 -18.37 -8.10
C SER A 115 0.41 -18.20 -8.87
N MET A 116 -0.61 -17.56 -8.29
CA MET A 116 -1.91 -17.32 -8.95
C MET A 116 -2.01 -15.97 -9.66
N SER A 117 -1.14 -15.01 -9.34
CA SER A 117 -1.04 -13.73 -10.06
C SER A 117 -0.03 -13.71 -11.21
N SER A 118 0.65 -14.83 -11.48
CA SER A 118 1.75 -14.88 -12.44
C SER A 118 1.26 -15.08 -13.89
N GLN A 119 0.53 -14.09 -14.38
CA GLN A 119 0.45 -13.80 -15.81
C GLN A 119 0.38 -12.28 -16.03
N LYS A 120 1.32 -11.54 -15.43
CA LYS A 120 1.77 -10.27 -15.99
C LYS A 120 3.19 -10.48 -16.44
N SER A 121 3.35 -10.54 -17.76
CA SER A 121 4.62 -10.53 -18.46
C SER A 121 5.63 -9.65 -17.73
N ALA A 122 6.83 -10.18 -17.56
CA ALA A 122 7.98 -9.48 -17.04
C ALA A 122 8.32 -8.29 -17.95
N ALA A 123 7.60 -7.19 -17.79
CA ALA A 123 8.02 -5.87 -18.19
C ALA A 123 8.93 -5.37 -17.06
N TRP A 124 10.23 -5.38 -17.31
CA TRP A 124 11.25 -4.70 -16.53
C TRP A 124 10.93 -3.20 -16.55
N THR A 125 10.00 -2.80 -15.71
CA THR A 125 9.76 -1.39 -15.41
C THR A 125 10.85 -0.98 -14.43
N LEU A 126 11.82 -0.23 -14.95
CA LEU A 126 12.79 0.50 -14.15
C LEU A 126 12.01 1.45 -13.24
N GLY A 127 11.76 0.97 -12.02
CA GLY A 127 10.98 1.64 -11.02
C GLY A 127 11.55 3.00 -10.69
N ASN A 128 10.68 3.98 -10.80
CA ASN A 128 10.75 5.33 -10.27
C ASN A 128 11.56 5.39 -8.95
N LEU A 129 12.82 5.81 -9.03
CA LEU A 129 13.68 6.00 -7.88
C LEU A 129 13.27 7.29 -7.16
N ASN A 130 12.22 7.22 -6.36
CA ASN A 130 11.95 8.25 -5.36
C ASN A 130 12.74 7.91 -4.09
N PRO A 131 13.85 8.63 -3.79
CA PRO A 131 14.74 8.32 -2.66
C PRO A 131 14.11 8.55 -1.29
N PHE A 132 12.88 9.09 -1.24
CA PHE A 132 12.20 9.49 -0.01
C PHE A 132 11.50 8.36 0.75
N TYR A 133 11.28 7.19 0.13
CA TYR A 133 10.54 6.10 0.78
C TYR A 133 11.41 5.14 1.59
N LEU A 134 12.74 5.29 1.55
CA LEU A 134 13.68 4.54 2.42
C LEU A 134 13.85 5.17 3.82
N LEU A 135 13.22 6.32 4.09
CA LEU A 135 13.37 7.05 5.35
C LEU A 135 12.28 6.75 6.40
N SER A 136 11.27 5.93 6.06
CA SER A 136 10.07 5.79 6.89
C SER A 136 10.15 4.71 7.98
N SER A 137 11.20 3.89 8.04
CA SER A 137 11.19 2.72 8.96
C SER A 137 12.57 2.29 9.47
N LEU A 138 13.45 3.23 9.81
CA LEU A 138 14.66 2.91 10.58
C LEU A 138 14.66 3.68 11.90
N PRO A 139 15.02 3.04 13.03
CA PRO A 139 15.06 3.70 14.32
C PRO A 139 16.06 4.85 14.26
N ILE A 140 15.68 5.99 14.84
CA ILE A 140 16.35 7.31 14.84
C ILE A 140 17.86 7.23 15.14
N ILE A 141 18.31 6.14 15.77
CA ILE A 141 19.70 5.84 16.15
C ILE A 141 20.61 5.60 14.92
N PHE A 142 20.08 5.04 13.82
CA PHE A 142 20.88 4.81 12.59
C PHE A 142 21.20 6.10 11.82
N SER A 143 20.43 7.17 12.06
CA SER A 143 20.62 8.47 11.40
C SER A 143 21.81 9.25 11.98
N ALA A 144 22.08 9.16 13.28
CA ALA A 144 23.18 9.88 13.91
C ALA A 144 24.56 9.31 13.51
N LEU A 145 24.70 7.98 13.49
CA LEU A 145 25.95 7.33 13.11
C LEU A 145 26.32 7.58 11.65
N THR A 146 25.34 7.53 10.75
CA THR A 146 25.56 7.83 9.33
C THR A 146 25.93 9.29 9.10
N PHE A 147 25.30 10.22 9.81
CA PHE A 147 25.64 11.65 9.73
C PHE A 147 27.07 11.93 10.22
N ILE A 148 27.50 11.29 11.33
CA ILE A 148 28.88 11.39 11.83
C ILE A 148 29.89 10.83 10.82
N ILE A 149 29.59 9.69 10.18
CA ILE A 149 30.46 9.10 9.15
C ILE A 149 30.57 10.04 7.94
N ILE A 150 29.48 10.64 7.48
CA ILE A 150 29.50 11.58 6.35
C ILE A 150 30.30 12.84 6.70
N LEU A 151 30.10 13.40 7.90
CA LEU A 151 30.86 14.56 8.37
C LEU A 151 32.36 14.29 8.44
N THR A 152 32.77 13.13 8.95
CA THR A 152 34.19 12.77 9.02
C THR A 152 34.81 12.62 7.62
N LEU A 153 34.10 12.01 6.66
CA LEU A 153 34.56 11.91 5.28
C LEU A 153 34.71 13.29 4.60
N LEU A 154 33.78 14.21 4.83
CA LEU A 154 33.86 15.57 4.30
C LEU A 154 35.05 16.35 4.88
N ILE A 155 35.32 16.20 6.18
CA ILE A 155 36.47 16.83 6.84
C ILE A 155 37.79 16.27 6.27
N ILE A 156 37.89 14.94 6.12
CA ILE A 156 39.08 14.29 5.53
C ILE A 156 39.29 14.78 4.09
N PHE A 157 38.22 14.84 3.29
CA PHE A 157 38.28 15.35 1.92
C PHE A 157 38.74 16.81 1.87
N TYR A 158 38.18 17.67 2.73
CA TYR A 158 38.60 19.07 2.83
C TYR A 158 40.06 19.23 3.22
N ILE A 159 40.54 18.43 4.19
CA ILE A 159 41.94 18.39 4.60
C ILE A 159 42.82 17.94 3.42
N PHE A 160 42.43 16.89 2.69
CA PHE A 160 43.17 16.38 1.53
C PHE A 160 43.29 17.43 0.42
N VAL A 161 42.20 18.12 0.09
CA VAL A 161 42.20 19.22 -0.89
C VAL A 161 43.10 20.35 -0.41
N ARG A 162 43.00 20.77 0.86
CA ARG A 162 43.88 21.80 1.44
C ARG A 162 45.34 21.40 1.43
N LEU A 163 45.67 20.13 1.67
CA LEU A 163 47.03 19.58 1.64
C LEU A 163 47.61 19.62 0.22
N LYS A 164 46.85 19.13 -0.77
CA LYS A 164 47.25 19.21 -2.17
C LYS A 164 47.43 20.67 -2.60
N LEU A 165 46.54 21.57 -2.20
CA LEU A 165 46.64 23.00 -2.53
C LEU A 165 47.89 23.66 -1.91
N LYS A 166 48.21 23.35 -0.64
CA LYS A 166 49.45 23.84 0.00
C LYS A 166 50.70 23.28 -0.67
N PHE A 167 50.68 22.00 -1.06
CA PHE A 167 51.79 21.37 -1.76
C PHE A 167 52.02 21.98 -3.15
N PHE A 168 50.95 22.16 -3.93
CA PHE A 168 51.00 22.87 -5.22
C PHE A 168 51.48 24.32 -5.07
N ARG A 169 51.02 25.05 -4.05
CA ARG A 169 51.47 26.42 -3.79
C ARG A 169 52.97 26.47 -3.46
N LYS A 170 53.46 25.53 -2.65
CA LYS A 170 54.88 25.46 -2.26
C LYS A 170 55.79 25.07 -3.43
N ILE A 171 55.33 24.15 -4.29
CA ILE A 171 56.01 23.79 -5.54
C ILE A 171 56.07 24.98 -6.50
N ALA A 172 54.95 25.68 -6.71
CA ALA A 172 54.91 26.84 -7.59
C ALA A 172 55.88 27.94 -7.12
N THR A 173 55.94 28.24 -5.82
CA THR A 173 56.89 29.24 -5.28
C THR A 173 58.36 28.82 -5.41
N SER A 174 58.65 27.52 -5.44
CA SER A 174 60.03 27.03 -5.54
C SER A 174 60.52 26.90 -6.98
N ILE A 175 59.61 26.66 -7.95
CA ILE A 175 59.96 26.46 -9.37
C ILE A 175 60.06 27.78 -10.14
N VAL A 176 59.24 28.78 -9.81
CA VAL A 176 59.25 30.11 -10.46
C VAL A 176 60.62 30.80 -10.45
N PRO A 177 61.37 30.89 -9.32
CA PRO A 177 62.69 31.54 -9.34
C PRO A 177 63.72 30.77 -10.14
N ILE A 178 63.63 29.43 -10.21
CA ILE A 178 64.53 28.59 -11.01
C ILE A 178 64.29 28.84 -12.51
N PHE A 179 63.02 28.91 -12.94
CA PHE A 179 62.68 29.24 -14.34
C PHE A 179 63.12 30.66 -14.73
N ILE A 180 62.97 31.64 -13.83
CA ILE A 180 63.44 33.02 -14.08
C ILE A 180 64.97 33.05 -14.21
N LEU A 181 65.71 32.34 -13.35
CA LEU A 181 67.17 32.24 -13.44
C LEU A 181 67.63 31.58 -14.74
N ILE A 182 66.97 30.50 -15.19
CA ILE A 182 67.27 29.85 -16.47
C ILE A 182 67.01 30.81 -17.65
N PHE A 183 65.92 31.57 -17.62
CA PHE A 183 65.61 32.57 -18.66
C PHE A 183 66.64 33.71 -18.70
N LEU A 184 67.04 34.23 -17.53
CA LEU A 184 68.06 35.28 -17.43
C LEU A 184 69.46 34.80 -17.85
N ALA A 185 69.81 33.54 -17.56
CA ALA A 185 71.07 32.94 -17.99
C ALA A 185 71.12 32.76 -19.52
N ARG A 186 70.01 32.38 -20.16
CA ARG A 186 69.91 32.30 -21.63
C ARG A 186 69.99 33.67 -22.32
N GLY A 187 69.50 34.73 -21.68
CA GLY A 187 69.54 36.10 -22.22
C GLY A 187 70.93 36.72 -22.32
N LYS A 188 71.91 36.24 -21.54
CA LYS A 188 73.29 36.77 -21.55
C LYS A 188 74.21 36.14 -22.59
N GLY A 189 73.75 35.12 -23.33
CA GLY A 189 74.52 34.46 -24.39
C GLY A 189 74.35 35.08 -25.79
N LEU A 190 73.51 36.11 -25.96
CA LEU A 190 73.22 36.72 -27.26
C LEU A 190 73.92 38.07 -27.52
N TYR A 191 74.75 38.54 -26.58
CA TYR A 191 75.54 39.78 -26.70
C TYR A 191 76.99 39.53 -26.27
N ALA A 192 77.67 38.63 -26.96
CA ALA A 192 79.13 38.55 -26.97
C ALA A 192 79.56 38.48 -28.43
N HIS A 193 79.72 39.67 -29.01
CA HIS A 193 80.33 39.91 -30.30
C HIS A 193 81.58 40.77 -30.06
#